data_AF-A0A536XXT8-F1
#
_entry.id   AF-A0A536XXT8-F1
#
_cell.length_a   1.000
_cell.length_b   1.000
_cell.length_c   1.000
_cell.angle_alpha   90.00
_cell.angle_beta   90.00
_cell.angle_gamma   90.00
#
_symmetry.space_group_name_H-M   'P 1'
#
loop_
_entity.id
_entity.type
_entity.pdbx_description
1 polymer ?
#
loop_
_entity_poly.entity_id
_entity_poly.type
_entity_poly.pdbx_seq_one_letter_code
_entity_poly.pdbx_strand_id
1 'polypeptide(L)'
;MQDVLEAHLAWGACITAGVKRLCREFRDTLNTARATRRRAASGAALRYRVEEEEAAVKSRTAKRRLEGIELAQEQPTPAQLQVWIAEAAYYRAARRGFAPGQEVDDWLAAEAEISAAWRQP
;
A
#
# COMPACT_ATOMS: atom_id res chain seq x y z
N MET A 1 11.09 -64.33 59.59
CA MET A 1 9.92 -63.60 59.03
C MET A 1 10.38 -62.24 58.52
N GLN A 2 11.13 -62.19 57.42
CA GLN A 2 11.64 -60.92 56.84
C GLN A 2 11.66 -60.94 55.30
N ASP A 3 11.71 -62.10 54.65
CA ASP A 3 11.78 -62.19 53.18
C ASP A 3 10.48 -61.89 52.40
N VAL A 4 9.29 -61.91 53.03
CA VAL A 4 8.03 -61.65 52.31
C VAL A 4 7.73 -60.15 52.21
N LEU A 5 8.40 -59.31 53.01
CA LEU A 5 8.16 -57.86 53.02
C LEU A 5 9.00 -57.07 51.99
N GLU A 6 10.18 -57.57 51.60
CA GLU A 6 11.09 -56.92 50.63
C GLU A 6 10.58 -57.02 49.19
N ALA A 7 9.88 -58.12 48.84
CA ALA A 7 9.36 -58.33 47.48
C ALA A 7 8.19 -57.39 47.12
N HIS A 8 7.40 -56.92 48.10
CA HIS A 8 6.28 -55.99 47.87
C HIS A 8 6.73 -54.54 47.63
N LEU A 9 7.92 -54.13 48.11
CA LEU A 9 8.42 -52.76 47.98
C LEU A 9 9.09 -52.50 46.62
N ALA A 10 9.61 -53.54 45.96
CA ALA A 10 10.23 -53.44 44.63
C ALA A 10 9.21 -53.28 43.49
N TRP A 11 7.99 -53.84 43.62
CA TRP A 11 6.92 -53.71 42.61
C TRP A 11 6.23 -52.32 42.58
N GLY A 12 6.28 -51.54 43.68
CA GLY A 12 5.68 -50.20 43.72
C GLY A 12 6.55 -49.07 43.13
N ALA A 13 7.87 -49.23 43.19
CA ALA A 13 8.84 -48.22 42.76
C ALA A 13 9.00 -48.14 41.22
N CYS A 14 8.85 -49.26 40.51
CA CYS A 14 8.94 -49.31 39.05
C CYS A 14 7.72 -48.69 38.36
N ILE A 15 6.52 -48.81 38.93
CA ILE A 15 5.29 -48.21 38.39
C ILE A 15 5.33 -46.66 38.52
N THR A 16 5.83 -46.12 39.64
CA THR A 16 5.92 -44.67 39.87
C THR A 16 7.00 -43.97 39.03
N ALA A 17 8.13 -44.63 38.75
CA ALA A 17 9.14 -44.10 37.82
C ALA A 17 8.64 -44.11 36.36
N GLY A 18 7.90 -45.15 35.97
CA GLY A 18 7.25 -45.26 34.65
C GLY A 18 6.20 -44.17 34.40
N VAL A 19 5.30 -43.94 35.35
CA VAL A 19 4.28 -42.87 35.27
C VAL A 19 4.93 -41.48 35.19
N LYS A 20 5.99 -41.22 35.97
CA LYS A 20 6.73 -39.95 35.92
C LYS A 20 7.48 -39.74 34.60
N ARG A 21 7.89 -40.82 33.91
CA ARG A 21 8.51 -40.74 32.57
C ARG A 21 7.45 -40.43 31.51
N LEU A 22 6.33 -41.14 31.52
CA LEU A 22 5.19 -40.90 30.64
C LEU A 22 4.63 -39.47 30.80
N CYS A 23 4.47 -38.98 32.02
CA CYS A 23 4.03 -37.60 32.25
C CYS A 23 5.03 -36.54 31.76
N ARG A 24 6.34 -36.85 31.76
CA ARG A 24 7.37 -35.94 31.21
C ARG A 24 7.34 -35.95 29.68
N GLU A 25 7.31 -37.12 29.06
CA GLU A 25 7.20 -37.25 27.60
C GLU A 25 5.91 -36.61 27.07
N PHE A 26 4.79 -36.77 27.79
CA PHE A 26 3.54 -36.10 27.45
C PHE A 26 3.61 -34.58 27.62
N ARG A 27 4.30 -34.08 28.65
CA ARG A 27 4.53 -32.63 28.82
C ARG A 27 5.44 -32.05 27.75
N ASP A 28 6.47 -32.79 27.34
CA ASP A 28 7.45 -32.34 26.35
C ASP A 28 6.84 -32.32 24.94
N THR A 29 6.00 -33.30 24.62
CA THR A 29 5.20 -33.30 23.39
C THR A 29 4.21 -32.12 23.35
N LEU A 30 3.52 -31.82 24.46
CA LEU A 30 2.63 -30.66 24.54
C LEU A 30 3.39 -29.33 24.42
N ASN A 31 4.56 -29.21 25.07
CA ASN A 31 5.38 -28.00 24.99
C ASN A 31 5.94 -27.78 23.59
N THR A 32 6.37 -28.84 22.91
CA THR A 32 6.86 -28.78 21.52
C THR A 32 5.73 -28.37 20.57
N ALA A 33 4.53 -28.96 20.72
CA ALA A 33 3.36 -28.60 19.93
C ALA A 33 2.87 -27.16 20.16
N ARG A 34 3.09 -26.60 21.36
CA ARG A 34 2.79 -25.20 21.68
C ARG A 34 3.85 -24.25 21.12
N ALA A 35 5.12 -24.65 21.13
CA ALA A 35 6.23 -23.87 20.58
C ALA A 35 6.13 -23.71 19.04
N THR A 36 5.76 -24.78 18.33
CA THR A 36 5.55 -24.74 16.87
C THR A 36 4.36 -23.85 16.50
N ARG A 37 3.23 -23.96 17.24
CA ARG A 37 2.07 -23.08 17.07
C ARG A 37 2.41 -21.60 17.30
N ARG A 38 3.21 -21.28 18.33
CA ARG A 38 3.68 -19.90 18.57
C ARG A 38 4.54 -19.37 17.42
N ARG A 39 5.48 -20.17 16.90
CA ARG A 39 6.30 -19.76 15.74
C ARG A 39 5.46 -19.50 14.50
N ALA A 40 4.48 -20.36 14.21
CA ALA A 40 3.56 -20.16 13.10
C ALA A 40 2.70 -18.89 13.25
N ALA A 41 2.21 -18.60 14.47
CA ALA A 41 1.46 -17.38 14.77
C ALA A 41 2.33 -16.11 14.70
N SER A 42 3.58 -16.16 15.17
CA SER A 42 4.52 -15.04 15.04
C SER A 42 4.92 -14.76 13.59
N GLY A 43 5.18 -15.79 12.79
CA GLY A 43 5.39 -15.64 11.34
C GLY A 43 4.14 -15.12 10.63
N ALA A 44 2.93 -15.45 11.13
CA ALA A 44 1.67 -14.93 10.62
C ALA A 44 1.41 -13.47 10.91
N ALA A 45 1.72 -13.02 12.12
CA ALA A 45 1.60 -11.62 12.48
C ALA A 45 2.64 -10.76 11.73
N LEU A 46 3.84 -11.28 11.51
CA LEU A 46 4.89 -10.57 10.76
C LEU A 46 4.54 -10.39 9.28
N ARG A 47 4.06 -11.46 8.60
CA ARG A 47 3.64 -11.37 7.19
C ARG A 47 2.48 -10.39 7.00
N TYR A 48 1.49 -10.42 7.89
CA TYR A 48 0.34 -9.50 7.84
C TYR A 48 0.78 -8.04 7.98
N ARG A 49 1.69 -7.75 8.93
CA ARG A 49 2.21 -6.39 9.16
C ARG A 49 3.00 -5.85 7.97
N VAL A 50 3.74 -6.69 7.26
CA VAL A 50 4.49 -6.29 6.05
C VAL A 50 3.53 -5.95 4.91
N GLU A 51 2.47 -6.74 4.72
CA GLU A 51 1.46 -6.49 3.68
C GLU A 51 0.68 -5.18 3.92
N GLU A 52 0.33 -4.87 5.18
CA GLU A 52 -0.33 -3.60 5.54
C GLU A 52 0.59 -2.38 5.35
N GLU A 53 1.86 -2.48 5.73
CA GLU A 53 2.80 -1.38 5.54
C GLU A 53 3.10 -1.13 4.06
N GLU A 54 3.21 -2.18 3.23
CA GLU A 54 3.37 -2.03 1.79
C GLU A 54 2.15 -1.38 1.11
N ALA A 55 0.92 -1.76 1.51
CA ALA A 55 -0.30 -1.14 1.00
C ALA A 55 -0.41 0.34 1.41
N ALA A 56 0.00 0.68 2.63
CA ALA A 56 0.07 2.06 3.12
C ALA A 56 1.19 2.88 2.43
N VAL A 57 2.32 2.27 2.06
CA VAL A 57 3.39 2.94 1.29
C VAL A 57 2.94 3.21 -0.16
N LYS A 58 2.28 2.24 -0.80
CA LYS A 58 1.76 2.37 -2.18
C LYS A 58 0.70 3.47 -2.28
N SER A 59 -0.25 3.52 -1.34
CA SER A 59 -1.31 4.54 -1.29
C SER A 59 -0.77 5.95 -1.01
N ARG A 60 0.18 6.10 -0.06
CA ARG A 60 0.86 7.38 0.19
C ARG A 60 1.63 7.88 -1.02
N THR A 61 2.27 6.99 -1.78
CA THR A 61 3.03 7.35 -2.98
C THR A 61 2.11 7.75 -4.14
N ALA A 62 0.99 7.04 -4.33
CA ALA A 62 -0.04 7.41 -5.30
C ALA A 62 -0.65 8.77 -4.97
N LYS A 63 -0.99 9.00 -3.69
CA LYS A 63 -1.50 10.29 -3.20
C LYS A 63 -0.51 11.43 -3.46
N ARG A 64 0.77 11.23 -3.12
CA ARG A 64 1.82 12.23 -3.36
C ARG A 64 2.04 12.53 -4.85
N ARG A 65 1.81 11.54 -5.72
CA ARG A 65 1.90 11.71 -7.19
C ARG A 65 0.73 12.53 -7.73
N LEU A 66 -0.48 12.31 -7.22
CA LEU A 66 -1.66 13.12 -7.55
C LEU A 66 -1.50 14.56 -7.04
N GLU A 67 -1.09 14.74 -5.78
CA GLU A 67 -0.82 16.06 -5.20
C GLU A 67 0.28 16.82 -5.94
N GLY A 68 1.32 16.11 -6.44
CA GLY A 68 2.38 16.71 -7.24
C GLY A 68 1.96 17.15 -8.65
N ILE A 69 0.88 16.59 -9.20
CA ILE A 69 0.28 17.02 -10.48
C ILE A 69 -0.61 18.26 -10.26
N GLU A 70 -1.21 18.38 -9.07
CA GLU A 70 -2.18 19.42 -8.73
C GLU A 70 -1.52 20.76 -8.33
N LEU A 71 -0.28 20.73 -7.83
CA LEU A 71 0.43 21.91 -7.30
C LEU A 71 1.21 22.75 -8.33
N ALA A 72 1.17 22.40 -9.62
CA ALA A 72 1.92 23.11 -10.67
C ALA A 72 1.00 23.93 -11.59
N GLN A 73 0.22 24.84 -11.02
CA GLN A 73 -0.42 25.91 -11.81
C GLN A 73 0.50 27.14 -11.80
N GLU A 74 1.63 27.02 -12.49
CA GLU A 74 2.54 28.13 -12.70
C GLU A 74 1.96 29.08 -13.75
N GLN A 75 2.05 30.39 -13.49
CA GLN A 75 1.54 31.39 -14.43
C GLN A 75 2.24 31.23 -15.78
N PRO A 76 1.50 31.19 -16.90
CA PRO A 76 2.07 30.94 -18.20
C PRO A 76 2.95 32.11 -18.59
N THR A 77 4.11 31.78 -19.16
CA THR A 77 4.97 32.79 -19.77
C THR A 77 4.27 33.45 -20.95
N PRO A 78 4.60 34.70 -21.30
CA PRO A 78 4.02 35.39 -22.46
C PRO A 78 4.16 34.61 -23.77
N ALA A 79 5.26 33.88 -23.95
CA ALA A 79 5.48 33.03 -25.12
C ALA A 79 4.47 31.85 -25.18
N GLN A 80 4.17 31.22 -24.04
CA GLN A 80 3.16 30.16 -23.97
C GLN A 80 1.76 30.69 -24.29
N LEU A 81 1.41 31.88 -23.78
CA LEU A 81 0.14 32.53 -24.10
C LEU A 81 0.00 32.76 -25.61
N GLN A 82 1.04 33.26 -26.28
CA GLN A 82 1.02 33.47 -27.73
C GLN A 82 0.81 32.17 -28.52
N VAL A 83 1.46 31.09 -28.11
CA VAL A 83 1.28 29.76 -28.75
C VAL A 83 -0.17 29.31 -28.61
N TRP A 84 -0.74 29.38 -27.41
CA TRP A 84 -2.13 28.96 -27.21
C TRP A 84 -3.13 29.85 -27.96
N ILE A 85 -2.89 31.16 -28.03
CA ILE A 85 -3.73 32.09 -28.81
C ILE A 85 -3.67 31.70 -30.29
N ALA A 86 -2.48 31.42 -30.82
CA ALA A 86 -2.30 31.01 -32.21
C ALA A 86 -2.98 29.67 -32.51
N GLU A 87 -2.85 28.67 -31.63
CA GLU A 87 -3.53 27.37 -31.75
C GLU A 87 -5.06 27.54 -31.73
N ALA A 88 -5.59 28.31 -30.77
CA ALA A 88 -7.02 28.55 -30.67
C ALA A 88 -7.57 29.30 -31.90
N ALA A 89 -6.85 30.30 -32.41
CA ALA A 89 -7.20 31.01 -33.64
C ALA A 89 -7.16 30.07 -34.86
N TYR A 90 -6.15 29.20 -34.95
CA TYR A 90 -6.05 28.20 -36.00
C TYR A 90 -7.24 27.24 -36.00
N TYR A 91 -7.63 26.71 -34.85
CA TYR A 91 -8.79 25.83 -34.76
C TYR A 91 -10.11 26.54 -35.09
N ARG A 92 -10.25 27.82 -34.73
CA ARG A 92 -11.40 28.64 -35.11
C ARG A 92 -11.49 28.81 -36.63
N ALA A 93 -10.38 29.23 -37.26
CA ALA A 93 -10.29 29.36 -38.70
C ALA A 93 -10.55 28.02 -39.40
N ALA A 94 -9.98 26.91 -38.89
CA ALA A 94 -10.18 25.57 -39.42
C ALA A 94 -11.66 25.13 -39.38
N ARG A 95 -12.39 25.41 -38.29
CA ARG A 95 -13.83 25.12 -38.19
C ARG A 95 -14.67 25.89 -39.22
N ARG A 96 -14.18 27.03 -39.67
CA ARG A 96 -14.81 27.87 -40.70
C ARG A 96 -14.26 27.59 -42.11
N GLY A 97 -13.33 26.64 -42.25
CA GLY A 97 -12.69 26.32 -43.53
C GLY A 97 -11.71 27.38 -44.03
N PHE A 98 -11.08 28.14 -43.12
CA PHE A 98 -10.12 29.21 -43.43
C PHE A 98 -10.68 30.28 -44.38
N ALA A 99 -11.95 30.68 -44.18
CA ALA A 99 -12.58 31.72 -44.98
C ALA A 99 -11.86 33.07 -44.80
N PRO A 100 -11.48 33.76 -45.90
CA PRO A 100 -10.70 34.98 -45.84
C PRO A 100 -11.46 36.16 -45.23
N GLY A 101 -10.74 37.07 -44.58
CA GLY A 101 -11.28 38.33 -44.03
C GLY A 101 -11.84 38.22 -42.61
N GLN A 102 -11.55 37.13 -41.91
CA GLN A 102 -12.03 36.82 -40.57
C GLN A 102 -10.92 36.29 -39.65
N GLU A 103 -9.67 36.33 -40.13
CA GLU A 103 -8.48 35.89 -39.42
C GLU A 103 -8.25 36.74 -38.17
N VAL A 104 -8.51 38.05 -38.28
CA VAL A 104 -8.37 39.02 -37.17
C VAL A 104 -9.43 38.77 -36.11
N ASP A 105 -10.69 38.53 -36.51
CA ASP A 105 -11.77 38.17 -35.58
C ASP A 105 -11.47 36.86 -34.85
N ASP A 106 -10.97 35.84 -35.57
CA ASP A 106 -10.60 34.54 -34.99
C ASP A 106 -9.45 34.70 -33.97
N TRP A 107 -8.48 35.60 -34.24
CA TRP A 107 -7.37 35.91 -33.33
C TRP A 107 -7.83 36.69 -32.09
N LEU A 108 -8.66 37.72 -32.25
CA LEU A 108 -9.23 38.50 -31.15
C LEU A 108 -10.08 37.63 -30.21
N ALA A 109 -10.90 36.75 -30.79
CA ALA A 109 -11.70 35.81 -30.02
C ALA A 109 -10.84 34.82 -29.21
N ALA A 110 -9.73 34.36 -29.79
CA ALA A 110 -8.76 33.51 -29.10
C ALA A 110 -8.03 34.25 -27.98
N GLU A 111 -7.58 35.48 -28.21
CA GLU A 111 -6.94 36.32 -27.19
C GLU A 111 -7.88 36.59 -26.02
N ALA A 112 -9.14 36.93 -26.29
CA ALA A 112 -10.15 37.19 -25.26
C ALA A 112 -10.42 35.95 -24.39
N GLU A 113 -10.55 34.77 -24.99
CA GLU A 113 -10.78 33.51 -24.28
C GLU A 113 -9.63 33.17 -23.34
N ILE A 114 -8.40 33.23 -23.85
CA ILE A 114 -7.22 32.90 -23.06
C ILE A 114 -6.97 33.95 -21.99
N SER A 115 -7.11 35.24 -22.32
CA SER A 115 -7.00 36.30 -21.32
C SER A 115 -8.04 36.13 -20.20
N ALA A 116 -9.28 35.78 -20.54
CA ALA A 116 -10.33 35.53 -19.53
C ALA A 116 -10.02 34.31 -18.64
N ALA A 117 -9.44 33.25 -19.22
CA ALA A 117 -9.04 32.06 -18.47
C ALA A 117 -7.94 32.35 -17.43
N TRP A 118 -6.98 33.23 -17.76
CA TRP A 118 -5.83 33.55 -16.89
C TRP A 118 -6.02 34.81 -16.03
N ARG A 119 -7.03 35.64 -16.30
CA ARG A 119 -7.37 36.84 -15.50
C ARG A 119 -8.18 36.52 -14.22
N GLN A 120 -8.31 35.25 -13.85
CA GLN A 120 -8.96 34.87 -12.59
C GLN A 120 -8.14 35.42 -11.40
N PRO A 121 -8.80 35.96 -10.35
CA PRO A 121 -8.13 36.56 -9.19
C PRO A 121 -7.34 35.55 -8.34
#